data_AF-A0A943EG42-F1
#
_entry.id   AF-A0A943EG42-F1
#
_cell.length_a   1.000
_cell.length_b   1.000
_cell.length_c   1.000
_cell.angle_alpha   90.00
_cell.angle_beta   90.00
_cell.angle_gamma   90.00
#
_symmetry.space_group_name_H-M   'P 1'
#
loop_
_entity.id
_entity.type
_entity.pdbx_description
1 polymer ?
#
loop_
_entity_poly.entity_id
_entity_poly.type
_entity_poly.pdbx_seq_one_letter_code
_entity_poly.pdbx_strand_id
1 'polypeptide(L)'
;MDSMKELTPDLLQEFSRSYAQKDGAQTLHMTLYKTDMADLSYVPLKGEALKGAFSVEVKTRGITAQEQSGRCWLFAALNILRERVAEKCRLDEFELSQNYLSFYDKLEKANNVLQMVIDHAHEPIKGQLMQYVLQGVADGGYWCEAVDLVEKYGVVPKQVHPETYQSGHTARFVSIINRLVRKDAWELRELVLAGKDPYARKKEMMQEIYDAQCIAFGEPVQTFDFSYRDKDKVYHEERNLTPLDFYHQYVEGSLRDYVAIVNEPTDIMPLHKPIQFHGVENMVGRDMLALNLPQKEMEDLCVKQLKAGDAIWFACDAGAYGARKEGVWDPESVCCEALLGGFSTDMPKGRRLEYNSSSATHAMILVGVHFDETGAPDRWKIENSWGKDVGDGGYFVCSEKYFEDFVYEAVINKKHLTDAHLKMLEDEPVIINAWDEDH
;
A
#
# COMPACT_ATOMS: atom_id res chain seq x y z
N MET A 1 3.09 -14.05 -47.72
CA MET A 1 2.27 -13.47 -46.65
C MET A 1 2.97 -12.20 -46.26
N ASP A 2 2.38 -11.04 -46.54
CA ASP A 2 2.91 -9.78 -45.99
C ASP A 2 2.85 -9.92 -44.47
N SER A 3 4.01 -9.95 -43.81
CA SER A 3 4.07 -9.89 -42.36
C SER A 3 3.41 -8.58 -41.95
N MET A 4 2.32 -8.63 -41.16
CA MET A 4 1.62 -7.46 -40.65
C MET A 4 2.57 -6.60 -39.80
N LYS A 5 3.30 -5.69 -40.45
CA LYS A 5 4.22 -4.75 -39.82
C LYS A 5 3.58 -3.37 -39.65
N GLU A 6 2.65 -3.03 -40.54
CA GLU A 6 1.97 -1.73 -40.57
C GLU A 6 0.45 -1.92 -40.69
N LEU A 7 -0.29 -0.96 -40.15
CA LEU A 7 -1.74 -0.85 -40.35
C LEU A 7 -2.00 -0.24 -41.73
N THR A 8 -2.47 -1.05 -42.67
CA THR A 8 -2.84 -0.57 -44.01
C THR A 8 -4.33 -0.17 -44.07
N PRO A 9 -4.73 0.73 -44.98
CA PRO A 9 -6.14 1.07 -45.17
C PRO A 9 -7.03 -0.13 -45.46
N ASP A 10 -6.54 -1.11 -46.23
CA ASP A 10 -7.29 -2.33 -46.57
C ASP A 10 -7.53 -3.21 -45.33
N LEU A 11 -6.51 -3.34 -44.46
CA LEU A 11 -6.63 -4.06 -43.20
C LEU A 11 -7.63 -3.37 -42.25
N LEU A 12 -7.62 -2.04 -42.16
CA LEU A 12 -8.60 -1.30 -41.36
C LEU A 12 -10.03 -1.46 -41.88
N GLN A 13 -10.22 -1.55 -43.20
CA GLN A 13 -11.52 -1.86 -43.80
C GLN A 13 -11.97 -3.29 -43.51
N GLU A 14 -11.04 -4.25 -43.47
CA GLU A 14 -11.32 -5.61 -43.01
C GLU A 14 -11.80 -5.63 -41.56
N PHE A 15 -11.07 -4.96 -40.65
CA PHE A 15 -11.47 -4.83 -39.24
C PHE A 15 -12.85 -4.19 -39.09
N SER A 16 -13.12 -3.11 -39.82
CA SER A 16 -14.43 -2.44 -39.78
C SER A 16 -15.57 -3.34 -40.24
N ARG A 17 -15.36 -4.14 -41.30
CA ARG A 17 -16.34 -5.12 -41.77
C ARG A 17 -16.59 -6.23 -40.74
N SER A 18 -15.52 -6.72 -40.09
CA SER A 18 -15.64 -7.70 -39.01
C SER A 18 -16.41 -7.13 -37.81
N TYR A 19 -16.10 -5.90 -37.39
CA TYR A 19 -16.81 -5.22 -36.30
C TYR A 19 -18.29 -5.00 -36.61
N ALA A 20 -18.64 -4.63 -37.85
CA ALA A 20 -20.03 -4.44 -38.27
C ALA A 20 -20.87 -5.72 -38.19
N GLN A 21 -20.24 -6.89 -38.14
CA GLN A 21 -20.89 -8.19 -37.98
C GLN A 21 -20.94 -8.68 -36.51
N LYS A 22 -20.30 -7.97 -35.57
CA LYS A 22 -20.33 -8.34 -34.15
C LYS A 22 -21.69 -8.05 -33.54
N ASP A 23 -22.36 -9.11 -33.12
CA ASP A 23 -23.68 -9.01 -32.48
C ASP A 23 -23.59 -8.23 -31.17
N GLY A 24 -24.60 -7.40 -30.89
CA GLY A 24 -24.64 -6.54 -29.70
C GLY A 24 -23.65 -5.37 -29.65
N ALA A 25 -22.63 -5.29 -30.51
CA ALA A 25 -21.57 -4.29 -30.42
C ALA A 25 -22.08 -2.83 -30.49
N GLN A 26 -23.06 -2.56 -31.36
CA GLN A 26 -23.69 -1.23 -31.44
C GLN A 26 -24.48 -0.88 -30.17
N THR A 27 -25.16 -1.86 -29.57
CA THR A 27 -25.88 -1.70 -28.31
C THR A 27 -24.93 -1.39 -27.16
N LEU A 28 -23.83 -2.14 -27.07
CA LEU A 28 -22.77 -1.91 -26.09
C LEU A 28 -22.15 -0.52 -26.26
N HIS A 29 -21.86 -0.11 -27.50
CA HIS A 29 -21.37 1.23 -27.79
C HIS A 29 -22.30 2.33 -27.29
N MET A 30 -23.61 2.25 -27.59
CA MET A 30 -24.59 3.24 -27.14
C MET A 30 -24.71 3.32 -25.61
N THR A 31 -24.56 2.18 -24.93
CA THR A 31 -24.69 2.09 -23.47
C THR A 31 -23.44 2.61 -22.76
N LEU A 32 -22.25 2.17 -23.22
CA LEU A 32 -20.97 2.58 -22.67
C LEU A 32 -20.66 4.07 -22.95
N TYR A 33 -21.25 4.66 -24.00
CA TYR A 33 -21.05 6.08 -24.34
C TYR A 33 -21.41 7.06 -23.21
N LYS A 34 -22.30 6.69 -22.28
CA LYS A 34 -22.73 7.55 -21.16
C LYS A 34 -22.53 6.93 -19.77
N THR A 35 -21.91 5.77 -19.69
CA THR A 35 -21.80 4.99 -18.45
C THR A 35 -20.33 4.71 -18.18
N ASP A 36 -19.91 4.77 -16.92
CA ASP A 36 -18.58 4.32 -16.56
C ASP A 36 -18.39 2.83 -16.92
N MET A 37 -17.19 2.47 -17.37
CA MET A 37 -16.91 1.10 -17.80
C MET A 37 -17.00 0.11 -16.65
N ALA A 38 -16.52 0.49 -15.46
CA ALA A 38 -16.59 -0.37 -14.29
C ALA A 38 -18.05 -0.62 -13.90
N ASP A 39 -18.87 0.43 -13.87
CA ASP A 39 -20.31 0.34 -13.58
C ASP A 39 -21.03 -0.59 -14.57
N LEU A 40 -20.74 -0.47 -15.87
CA LEU A 40 -21.39 -1.29 -16.90
C LEU A 40 -20.88 -2.74 -16.92
N SER A 41 -19.62 -2.95 -16.52
CA SER A 41 -19.00 -4.28 -16.45
C SER A 41 -19.38 -5.08 -15.20
N TYR A 42 -20.03 -4.43 -14.22
CA TYR A 42 -20.39 -5.06 -12.96
C TYR A 42 -21.56 -6.02 -13.12
N VAL A 43 -21.44 -7.22 -12.55
CA VAL A 43 -22.45 -8.29 -12.53
C VAL A 43 -23.04 -8.38 -11.12
N PRO A 44 -24.19 -7.73 -10.84
CA PRO A 44 -24.64 -7.52 -9.47
C PRO A 44 -24.86 -8.80 -8.67
N LEU A 45 -25.45 -9.84 -9.28
CA LEU A 45 -25.71 -11.09 -8.58
C LEU A 45 -24.42 -11.83 -8.16
N LYS A 46 -23.31 -11.62 -8.88
CA LYS A 46 -22.02 -12.20 -8.52
C LYS A 46 -21.40 -11.46 -7.35
N GLY A 47 -21.40 -10.13 -7.40
CA GLY A 47 -20.89 -9.32 -6.29
C GLY A 47 -21.72 -9.45 -5.00
N GLU A 48 -23.05 -9.51 -5.09
CA GLU A 48 -23.93 -9.72 -3.92
C GLU A 48 -23.74 -11.12 -3.29
N ALA A 49 -23.36 -12.13 -4.07
CA ALA A 49 -23.09 -13.47 -3.54
C ALA A 49 -21.86 -13.52 -2.62
N LEU A 50 -20.96 -12.54 -2.71
CA LEU A 50 -19.80 -12.40 -1.84
C LEU A 50 -20.13 -11.64 -0.55
N LYS A 51 -21.30 -11.02 -0.44
CA LYS A 51 -21.68 -10.25 0.75
C LYS A 51 -22.31 -11.13 1.82
N GLY A 52 -22.35 -10.61 3.04
CA GLY A 52 -22.95 -11.28 4.19
C GLY A 52 -21.96 -11.55 5.32
N ALA A 53 -22.34 -12.43 6.24
CA ALA A 53 -21.55 -12.74 7.42
C ALA A 53 -20.33 -13.62 7.07
N PHE A 54 -19.21 -13.35 7.76
CA PHE A 54 -18.01 -14.15 7.68
C PHE A 54 -17.92 -15.10 8.87
N SER A 55 -17.32 -16.27 8.64
CA SER A 55 -17.20 -17.31 9.68
C SER A 55 -16.21 -16.94 10.78
N VAL A 56 -15.21 -16.14 10.42
CA VAL A 56 -14.20 -15.56 11.30
C VAL A 56 -14.19 -14.06 11.02
N GLU A 57 -14.36 -13.26 12.05
CA GLU A 57 -14.21 -11.81 11.98
C GLU A 57 -13.37 -11.30 13.14
N VAL A 58 -12.44 -10.42 12.81
CA VAL A 58 -11.68 -9.62 13.76
C VAL A 58 -12.46 -8.34 14.02
N LYS A 59 -12.59 -7.97 15.29
CA LYS A 59 -13.28 -6.75 15.67
C LYS A 59 -12.43 -5.53 15.31
N THR A 60 -13.03 -4.58 14.61
CA THR A 60 -12.45 -3.27 14.29
C THR A 60 -13.38 -2.15 14.75
N ARG A 61 -12.82 -0.96 15.03
CA ARG A 61 -13.52 0.18 15.64
C ARG A 61 -13.38 1.44 14.80
N GLY A 62 -14.30 1.58 13.86
CA GLY A 62 -14.44 2.76 13.01
C GLY A 62 -13.90 2.52 11.60
N ILE A 63 -13.95 3.56 10.78
CA ILE A 63 -13.44 3.59 9.41
C ILE A 63 -12.66 4.87 9.21
N THR A 64 -11.63 4.77 8.38
CA THR A 64 -10.73 5.90 8.08
C THR A 64 -10.84 6.32 6.63
N ALA A 65 -10.39 7.54 6.33
CA ALA A 65 -10.38 8.10 4.98
C ALA A 65 -9.04 8.77 4.72
N GLN A 66 -8.27 8.23 3.77
CA GLN A 66 -7.00 8.81 3.30
C GLN A 66 -7.21 9.95 2.30
N GLU A 67 -8.44 10.08 1.77
CA GLU A 67 -8.83 11.06 0.76
C GLU A 67 -7.95 10.98 -0.49
N GLN A 68 -7.60 12.11 -1.10
CA GLN A 68 -6.78 12.21 -2.31
C GLN A 68 -5.28 12.20 -1.98
N SER A 69 -4.84 11.16 -1.27
CA SER A 69 -3.43 10.91 -0.93
C SER A 69 -3.07 9.44 -1.06
N GLY A 70 -1.78 9.13 -1.27
CA GLY A 70 -1.26 7.76 -1.40
C GLY A 70 -0.87 7.11 -0.07
N ARG A 71 -1.56 7.41 1.04
CA ARG A 71 -1.15 7.02 2.40
C ARG A 71 -1.72 5.67 2.87
N CYS A 72 -2.26 4.85 1.97
CA CYS A 72 -2.98 3.61 2.30
C CYS A 72 -2.21 2.67 3.23
N TRP A 73 -0.93 2.44 2.96
CA TRP A 73 -0.01 1.64 3.77
C TRP A 73 0.04 2.10 5.23
N LEU A 74 0.12 3.40 5.45
CA LEU A 74 0.20 4.01 6.77
C LEU A 74 -1.15 3.97 7.48
N PHE A 75 -2.25 4.21 6.76
CA PHE A 75 -3.60 4.05 7.29
C PHE A 75 -3.87 2.61 7.73
N ALA A 76 -3.54 1.62 6.89
CA ALA A 76 -3.68 0.21 7.23
C ALA A 76 -2.84 -0.18 8.46
N ALA A 77 -1.59 0.29 8.55
CA ALA A 77 -0.73 0.02 9.71
C ALA A 77 -1.33 0.65 10.98
N LEU A 78 -1.74 1.91 10.93
CA LEU A 78 -2.33 2.62 12.07
C LEU A 78 -3.71 2.07 12.46
N ASN A 79 -4.47 1.48 11.53
CA ASN A 79 -5.74 0.80 11.83
C ASN A 79 -5.53 -0.48 12.63
N ILE A 80 -4.38 -1.15 12.51
CA ILE A 80 -4.02 -2.25 13.42
C ILE A 80 -3.66 -1.70 14.81
N LEU A 81 -2.86 -0.63 14.87
CA LEU A 81 -2.38 -0.08 16.14
C LEU A 81 -3.49 0.58 16.96
N ARG A 82 -4.45 1.25 16.30
CA ARG A 82 -5.56 1.94 16.99
C ARG A 82 -6.41 0.96 17.80
N GLU A 83 -6.54 -0.30 17.38
CA GLU A 83 -7.35 -1.29 18.10
C GLU A 83 -6.77 -1.61 19.47
N ARG A 84 -5.44 -1.60 19.61
CA ARG A 84 -4.76 -1.79 20.90
C ARG A 84 -5.08 -0.65 21.87
N VAL A 85 -5.00 0.58 21.37
CA VAL A 85 -5.36 1.78 22.16
C VAL A 85 -6.83 1.75 22.53
N ALA A 86 -7.71 1.45 21.57
CA ALA A 86 -9.15 1.43 21.79
C ALA A 86 -9.58 0.32 22.77
N GLU A 87 -8.93 -0.84 22.74
CA GLU A 87 -9.17 -1.89 23.73
C GLU A 87 -8.67 -1.46 25.12
N LYS A 88 -7.42 -0.99 25.23
CA LYS A 88 -6.81 -0.58 26.50
C LYS A 88 -7.56 0.56 27.18
N CYS A 89 -7.99 1.55 26.41
CA CYS A 89 -8.75 2.71 26.89
C CYS A 89 -10.27 2.46 26.91
N ARG A 90 -10.74 1.27 26.52
CA ARG A 90 -12.16 0.91 26.41
C ARG A 90 -12.96 1.95 25.62
N LEU A 91 -12.48 2.32 24.43
CA LEU A 91 -13.09 3.28 23.52
C LEU A 91 -14.02 2.59 22.51
N ASP A 92 -15.05 3.30 22.06
CA ASP A 92 -15.92 2.86 20.96
C ASP A 92 -15.27 3.12 19.60
N GLU A 93 -14.60 4.26 19.45
CA GLU A 93 -13.87 4.67 18.26
C GLU A 93 -12.58 5.38 18.69
N PHE A 94 -11.50 5.18 17.94
CA PHE A 94 -10.23 5.87 18.15
C PHE A 94 -9.44 5.92 16.85
N GLU A 95 -8.70 7.01 16.62
CA GLU A 95 -7.78 7.10 15.49
C GLU A 95 -6.42 7.65 15.95
N LEU A 96 -5.36 7.09 15.37
CA LEU A 96 -4.02 7.66 15.42
C LEU A 96 -3.85 8.66 14.27
N SER A 97 -2.99 9.66 14.46
CA SER A 97 -2.73 10.69 13.44
C SER A 97 -1.91 10.11 12.29
N GLN A 98 -2.55 9.97 11.13
CA GLN A 98 -1.87 9.61 9.90
C GLN A 98 -1.05 10.79 9.35
N ASN A 99 -1.52 12.04 9.53
CA ASN A 99 -0.77 13.24 9.18
C ASN A 99 0.59 13.33 9.91
N TYR A 100 0.63 13.01 11.21
CA TYR A 100 1.85 13.07 12.03
C TYR A 100 2.97 12.20 11.47
N LEU A 101 2.69 10.92 11.17
CA LEU A 101 3.72 10.03 10.62
C LEU A 101 3.97 10.30 9.14
N SER A 102 2.97 10.74 8.37
CA SER A 102 3.17 11.09 6.96
C SER A 102 4.06 12.31 6.77
N PHE A 103 4.08 13.24 7.73
CA PHE A 103 5.07 14.33 7.79
C PHE A 103 6.50 13.76 7.88
N TYR A 104 6.75 12.89 8.86
CA TYR A 104 8.08 12.33 9.07
C TYR A 104 8.52 11.44 7.91
N ASP A 105 7.59 10.68 7.34
CA ASP A 105 7.84 9.86 6.15
C ASP A 105 8.38 10.69 4.98
N LYS A 106 7.70 11.78 4.62
CA LYS A 106 8.13 12.68 3.54
C LYS A 106 9.45 13.36 3.84
N LEU A 107 9.68 13.74 5.10
CA LEU A 107 10.95 14.33 5.53
C LEU A 107 12.10 13.33 5.38
N GLU A 108 11.91 12.11 5.86
CA GLU A 108 12.92 11.06 5.77
C GLU A 108 13.15 10.62 4.33
N LYS A 109 12.10 10.45 3.51
CA LYS A 109 12.24 10.15 2.08
C LYS A 109 13.05 11.20 1.35
N ALA A 110 12.81 12.49 1.64
CA ALA A 110 13.61 13.56 1.04
C ALA A 110 15.09 13.48 1.48
N ASN A 111 15.34 13.20 2.77
CA ASN A 111 16.69 12.97 3.28
C ASN A 111 17.37 11.75 2.63
N ASN A 112 16.62 10.66 2.40
CA ASN A 112 17.11 9.43 1.77
C ASN A 112 17.47 9.67 0.31
N VAL A 113 16.57 10.28 -0.48
CA VAL A 113 16.84 10.64 -1.88
C VAL A 113 18.11 11.49 -2.00
N LEU A 114 18.25 12.53 -1.17
CA LEU A 114 19.45 13.38 -1.17
C LEU A 114 20.71 12.62 -0.71
N GLN A 115 20.58 11.61 0.15
CA GLN A 115 21.69 10.75 0.53
C GLN A 115 22.12 9.83 -0.61
N MET A 116 21.17 9.15 -1.26
CA MET A 116 21.43 8.29 -2.43
C MET A 116 22.12 9.08 -3.55
N VAL A 117 21.76 10.35 -3.75
CA VAL A 117 22.45 11.23 -4.72
C VAL A 117 23.93 11.44 -4.36
N ILE A 118 24.24 11.63 -3.07
CA ILE A 118 25.61 11.80 -2.59
C ILE A 118 26.39 10.50 -2.77
N ASP A 119 25.81 9.38 -2.34
CA ASP A 119 26.46 8.06 -2.36
C ASP A 119 26.70 7.57 -3.80
N HIS A 120 25.81 7.92 -4.73
CA HIS A 120 25.86 7.54 -6.14
C HIS A 120 26.20 8.70 -7.09
N ALA A 121 26.87 9.75 -6.59
CA ALA A 121 27.18 10.95 -7.38
C ALA A 121 28.01 10.68 -8.65
N HIS A 122 28.70 9.54 -8.74
CA HIS A 122 29.50 9.14 -9.91
C HIS A 122 28.73 8.27 -10.92
N GLU A 123 27.55 7.75 -10.58
CA GLU A 123 26.73 6.94 -11.49
C GLU A 123 26.21 7.77 -12.67
N PRO A 124 26.01 7.20 -13.87
CA PRO A 124 25.48 7.94 -15.02
C PRO A 124 24.12 8.55 -14.71
N ILE A 125 23.96 9.86 -14.95
CA ILE A 125 22.70 10.57 -14.65
C ILE A 125 21.48 9.98 -15.39
N LYS A 126 21.70 9.34 -16.54
CA LYS A 126 20.68 8.63 -17.35
C LYS A 126 20.70 7.10 -17.18
N GLY A 127 21.47 6.58 -16.23
CA GLY A 127 21.43 5.16 -15.85
C GLY A 127 20.22 4.85 -14.96
N GLN A 128 19.85 3.58 -14.85
CA GLN A 128 18.67 3.09 -14.12
C GLN A 128 18.64 3.59 -12.67
N LEU A 129 19.73 3.40 -11.91
CA LEU A 129 19.85 3.86 -10.52
C LEU A 129 19.54 5.36 -10.38
N MET A 130 20.21 6.22 -11.15
CA MET A 130 19.96 7.66 -11.04
C MET A 130 18.57 8.06 -11.54
N GLN A 131 18.00 7.35 -12.51
CA GLN A 131 16.61 7.61 -12.94
C GLN A 131 15.60 7.20 -11.86
N TYR A 132 15.85 6.10 -11.14
CA TYR A 132 15.08 5.69 -9.97
C TYR A 132 15.15 6.75 -8.85
N VAL A 133 16.36 7.12 -8.42
CA VAL A 133 16.56 8.14 -7.35
C VAL A 133 15.88 9.47 -7.70
N LEU A 134 15.89 9.86 -8.99
CA LEU A 134 15.28 11.10 -9.47
C LEU A 134 13.75 11.02 -9.66
N GLN A 135 13.13 9.85 -9.47
CA GLN A 135 11.66 9.77 -9.29
C GLN A 135 11.25 10.63 -8.08
N GLY A 136 12.05 10.62 -7.01
CA GLY A 136 11.93 11.50 -5.85
C GLY A 136 11.02 10.94 -4.76
N VAL A 137 10.37 11.82 -4.01
CA VAL A 137 9.49 11.49 -2.89
C VAL A 137 8.09 11.12 -3.40
N ALA A 138 7.53 10.04 -2.88
CA ALA A 138 6.13 9.64 -3.07
C ALA A 138 5.40 9.48 -1.73
N ASP A 139 4.07 9.39 -1.77
CA ASP A 139 3.27 9.11 -0.57
C ASP A 139 3.29 7.64 -0.15
N GLY A 140 3.38 6.72 -1.12
CA GLY A 140 3.27 5.28 -0.91
C GLY A 140 4.43 4.72 -0.10
N GLY A 141 4.24 3.52 0.44
CA GLY A 141 5.24 2.83 1.25
C GLY A 141 4.78 1.45 1.70
N TYR A 142 5.60 0.80 2.52
CA TYR A 142 5.48 -0.58 2.97
C TYR A 142 5.31 -0.69 4.48
N TRP A 143 4.98 -1.89 4.97
CA TRP A 143 4.85 -2.14 6.41
C TRP A 143 6.12 -1.75 7.19
N CYS A 144 7.31 -2.12 6.70
CA CYS A 144 8.57 -1.87 7.40
C CYS A 144 8.85 -0.37 7.58
N GLU A 145 8.48 0.46 6.60
CA GLU A 145 8.60 1.91 6.69
C GLU A 145 7.69 2.48 7.79
N ALA A 146 6.51 1.88 8.01
CA ALA A 146 5.60 2.30 9.07
C ALA A 146 6.18 1.93 10.44
N VAL A 147 6.82 0.75 10.53
CA VAL A 147 7.57 0.34 11.72
C VAL A 147 8.72 1.29 12.01
N ASP A 148 9.53 1.63 11.01
CA ASP A 148 10.66 2.56 11.18
C ASP A 148 10.18 3.92 11.72
N LEU A 149 9.06 4.43 11.20
CA LEU A 149 8.46 5.68 11.64
C LEU A 149 7.92 5.60 13.08
N VAL A 150 7.15 4.56 13.40
CA VAL A 150 6.57 4.37 14.73
C VAL A 150 7.65 4.19 15.78
N GLU A 151 8.70 3.41 15.51
CA GLU A 151 9.77 3.18 16.48
C GLU A 151 10.65 4.42 16.69
N LYS A 152 10.81 5.26 15.66
CA LYS A 152 11.63 6.47 15.73
C LYS A 152 10.90 7.68 16.29
N TYR A 153 9.63 7.86 15.93
CA TYR A 153 8.85 9.06 16.24
C TYR A 153 7.65 8.79 17.14
N GLY A 154 7.31 7.54 17.44
CA GLY A 154 6.11 7.19 18.20
C GLY A 154 4.83 7.44 17.41
N VAL A 155 3.71 7.53 18.11
CA VAL A 155 2.40 7.84 17.52
C VAL A 155 1.63 8.79 18.41
N VAL A 156 0.67 9.51 17.83
CA VAL A 156 -0.20 10.44 18.56
C VAL A 156 -1.66 10.21 18.19
N PRO A 157 -2.62 10.48 19.10
CA PRO A 157 -4.03 10.54 18.73
C PRO A 157 -4.30 11.53 17.60
N LYS A 158 -5.23 11.24 16.70
CA LYS A 158 -5.61 12.11 15.58
C LYS A 158 -6.02 13.53 16.03
N GLN A 159 -6.66 13.65 17.18
CA GLN A 159 -7.06 14.95 17.76
C GLN A 159 -5.87 15.85 18.14
N VAL A 160 -4.69 15.27 18.40
CA VAL A 160 -3.50 16.00 18.82
C VAL A 160 -2.77 16.60 17.61
N HIS A 161 -2.79 15.89 16.49
CA HIS A 161 -2.22 16.35 15.23
C HIS A 161 -3.20 16.02 14.10
N PRO A 162 -4.19 16.89 13.84
CA PRO A 162 -5.27 16.59 12.90
C PRO A 162 -4.79 16.63 11.45
N GLU A 163 -5.65 16.14 10.55
CA GLU A 163 -5.47 16.33 9.11
C GLU A 163 -5.53 17.82 8.74
N THR A 164 -4.77 18.21 7.72
CA THR A 164 -4.92 19.49 7.03
C THR A 164 -5.60 19.26 5.68
N TYR A 165 -5.95 20.34 4.97
CA TYR A 165 -6.39 20.18 3.58
C TYR A 165 -5.31 19.46 2.74
N GLN A 166 -4.03 19.80 2.95
CA GLN A 166 -2.93 19.26 2.15
C GLN A 166 -2.63 17.80 2.47
N SER A 167 -2.80 17.36 3.73
CA SER A 167 -2.59 15.95 4.08
C SER A 167 -3.60 15.04 3.38
N GLY A 168 -4.84 15.50 3.18
CA GLY A 168 -5.84 14.82 2.36
C GLY A 168 -5.75 15.06 0.84
N HIS A 169 -4.85 15.92 0.36
CA HIS A 169 -4.75 16.33 -1.06
C HIS A 169 -3.29 16.58 -1.48
N THR A 170 -2.45 15.55 -1.41
CA THR A 170 -0.99 15.68 -1.42
C THR A 170 -0.37 15.98 -2.79
N ALA A 171 -1.08 15.70 -3.90
CA ALA A 171 -0.51 15.71 -5.25
C ALA A 171 0.23 17.01 -5.61
N ARG A 172 -0.32 18.18 -5.25
CA ARG A 172 0.33 19.47 -5.53
C ARG A 172 1.56 19.69 -4.66
N PHE A 173 1.48 19.32 -3.38
CA PHE A 173 2.61 19.45 -2.45
C PHE A 173 3.78 18.56 -2.90
N VAL A 174 3.51 17.27 -3.14
CA VAL A 174 4.50 16.29 -3.60
C VAL A 174 5.14 16.73 -4.92
N SER A 175 4.35 17.27 -5.86
CA SER A 175 4.88 17.79 -7.13
C SER A 175 5.89 18.92 -6.93
N ILE A 176 5.62 19.87 -6.02
CA ILE A 176 6.52 21.00 -5.74
C ILE A 176 7.76 20.54 -4.97
N ILE A 177 7.61 19.69 -3.95
CA ILE A 177 8.74 19.12 -3.22
C ILE A 177 9.67 18.35 -4.16
N ASN A 178 9.13 17.57 -5.11
CA ASN A 178 9.96 16.87 -6.09
C ASN A 178 10.68 17.81 -7.06
N ARG A 179 10.20 19.03 -7.31
CA ARG A 179 10.98 20.03 -8.06
C ARG A 179 12.16 20.54 -7.24
N LEU A 180 11.95 20.78 -5.94
CA LEU A 180 13.00 21.20 -5.01
C LEU A 180 14.05 20.10 -4.83
N VAL A 181 13.63 18.89 -4.49
CA VAL A 181 14.52 17.72 -4.29
C VAL A 181 15.36 17.44 -5.54
N ARG A 182 14.80 17.55 -6.76
CA ARG A 182 15.59 17.36 -8.00
C ARG A 182 16.58 18.49 -8.28
N LYS A 183 16.23 19.74 -7.96
CA LYS A 183 17.18 20.86 -7.99
C LYS A 183 18.33 20.59 -7.02
N ASP A 184 17.99 20.18 -5.81
CA ASP A 184 18.93 19.97 -4.72
C ASP A 184 19.83 18.76 -4.99
N ALA A 185 19.28 17.68 -5.57
CA ALA A 185 20.03 16.54 -6.07
C ALA A 185 21.12 16.96 -7.08
N TRP A 186 20.77 17.80 -8.05
CA TRP A 186 21.76 18.34 -8.99
C TRP A 186 22.88 19.10 -8.26
N GLU A 187 22.53 19.99 -7.35
CA GLU A 187 23.49 20.81 -6.60
C GLU A 187 24.42 19.95 -5.71
N LEU A 188 23.88 18.97 -4.98
CA LEU A 188 24.68 18.05 -4.17
C LEU A 188 25.62 17.20 -5.02
N ARG A 189 25.14 16.69 -6.14
CA ARG A 189 25.96 15.90 -7.06
C ARG A 189 27.13 16.72 -7.61
N GLU A 190 26.90 17.97 -8.01
CA GLU A 190 27.98 18.86 -8.47
C GLU A 190 29.01 19.15 -7.37
N LEU A 191 28.58 19.28 -6.10
CA LEU A 191 29.50 19.44 -4.97
C LEU A 191 30.41 18.21 -4.81
N VAL A 192 29.83 17.00 -4.84
CA VAL A 192 30.60 15.74 -4.73
C VAL A 192 31.56 15.58 -5.90
N LEU A 193 31.11 15.83 -7.14
CA LEU A 193 31.97 15.74 -8.33
C LEU A 193 33.10 16.78 -8.32
N ALA A 194 32.90 17.93 -7.67
CA ALA A 194 33.91 18.94 -7.44
C ALA A 194 34.83 18.63 -6.24
N GLY A 195 34.66 17.49 -5.57
CA GLY A 195 35.43 17.08 -4.39
C GLY A 195 35.15 17.92 -3.13
N LYS A 196 33.97 18.53 -3.03
CA LYS A 196 33.54 19.35 -1.89
C LYS A 196 32.63 18.55 -0.96
N ASP A 197 32.62 18.93 0.31
CA ASP A 197 31.69 18.38 1.31
C ASP A 197 30.24 18.87 1.03
N PRO A 198 29.30 17.95 0.74
CA PRO A 198 27.90 18.31 0.45
C PRO A 198 27.05 18.55 1.71
N TYR A 199 27.48 18.14 2.91
CA TYR A 199 26.57 17.99 4.06
C TYR A 199 26.11 19.30 4.69
N ALA A 200 26.94 20.34 4.66
CA ALA A 200 26.52 21.68 5.10
C ALA A 200 25.35 22.19 4.26
N ARG A 201 25.40 21.97 2.93
CA ARG A 201 24.34 22.37 2.02
C ARG A 201 23.12 21.46 2.13
N LYS A 202 23.31 20.14 2.28
CA LYS A 202 22.22 19.19 2.55
C LYS A 202 21.39 19.61 3.77
N LYS A 203 22.04 20.08 4.84
CA LYS A 203 21.35 20.58 6.04
C LYS A 203 20.42 21.75 5.75
N GLU A 204 20.87 22.72 4.96
CA GLU A 204 20.05 23.87 4.56
C GLU A 204 18.86 23.43 3.70
N MET A 205 19.08 22.54 2.73
CA MET A 205 18.02 21.96 1.88
C MET A 205 16.96 21.22 2.71
N MET A 206 17.39 20.43 3.71
CA MET A 206 16.47 19.75 4.63
C MET A 206 15.68 20.73 5.50
N GLN A 207 16.24 21.87 5.89
CA GLN A 207 15.50 22.93 6.58
C GLN A 207 14.41 23.53 5.68
N GLU A 208 14.73 23.81 4.41
CA GLU A 208 13.74 24.30 3.43
C GLU A 208 12.56 23.32 3.26
N ILE A 209 12.85 22.02 3.20
CA ILE A 209 11.83 20.95 3.14
C ILE A 209 11.01 20.88 4.43
N TYR A 210 11.66 20.95 5.59
CA TYR A 210 10.99 20.94 6.91
C TYR A 210 10.03 22.13 7.05
N ASP A 211 10.46 23.34 6.70
CA ASP A 211 9.64 24.55 6.74
C ASP A 211 8.42 24.41 5.82
N ALA A 212 8.61 23.92 4.60
CA ALA A 212 7.52 23.68 3.64
C ALA A 212 6.48 22.69 4.19
N GLN A 213 6.94 21.61 4.85
CA GLN A 213 6.05 20.64 5.47
C GLN A 213 5.32 21.21 6.67
N CYS A 214 5.98 21.99 7.54
CA CYS A 214 5.31 22.64 8.66
C CYS A 214 4.20 23.59 8.19
N ILE A 215 4.42 24.31 7.09
CA ILE A 215 3.40 25.17 6.47
C ILE A 215 2.20 24.36 5.94
N ALA A 216 2.44 23.18 5.35
CA ALA A 216 1.40 22.40 4.70
C ALA A 216 0.62 21.47 5.65
N PHE A 217 1.31 20.88 6.63
CA PHE A 217 0.82 19.78 7.45
C PHE A 217 0.76 20.13 8.95
N GLY A 218 1.37 21.25 9.36
CA GLY A 218 1.55 21.63 10.76
C GLY A 218 2.85 21.09 11.33
N GLU A 219 3.44 21.82 12.27
CA GLU A 219 4.63 21.35 13.00
C GLU A 219 4.27 20.13 13.87
N PRO A 220 5.02 19.02 13.80
CA PRO A 220 4.74 17.84 14.61
C PRO A 220 4.83 18.12 16.11
N VAL A 221 3.81 17.69 16.84
CA VAL A 221 3.77 17.83 18.30
C VAL A 221 4.92 17.10 18.97
N GLN A 222 5.52 17.73 19.99
CA GLN A 222 6.59 17.13 20.79
C GLN A 222 6.07 16.60 22.13
N THR A 223 5.08 17.27 22.70
CA THR A 223 4.39 16.87 23.94
C THR A 223 2.91 17.20 23.84
N PHE A 224 2.06 16.38 24.45
CA PHE A 224 0.61 16.61 24.47
C PHE A 224 -0.05 16.01 25.70
N ASP A 225 -1.26 16.47 26.00
CA ASP A 225 -2.14 15.87 26.99
C ASP A 225 -3.14 14.96 26.26
N PHE A 226 -3.33 13.74 26.78
CA PHE A 226 -4.32 12.80 26.29
C PHE A 226 -5.47 12.69 27.28
N SER A 227 -6.60 13.28 26.94
CA SER A 227 -7.84 13.15 27.72
C SER A 227 -8.92 12.45 26.91
N TYR A 228 -9.68 11.57 27.57
CA TYR A 228 -10.75 10.80 26.95
C TYR A 228 -11.81 10.39 27.98
N ARG A 229 -12.96 9.92 27.48
CA ARG A 229 -13.96 9.21 28.27
C ARG A 229 -14.09 7.79 27.76
N ASP A 230 -14.05 6.82 28.65
CA ASP A 230 -14.26 5.41 28.30
C ASP A 230 -15.76 5.10 28.07
N LYS A 231 -16.07 3.84 27.70
CA LYS A 231 -17.44 3.34 27.54
C LYS A 231 -18.35 3.53 28.77
N ASP A 232 -17.78 3.62 29.98
CA ASP A 232 -18.53 3.87 31.22
C ASP A 232 -18.68 5.38 31.51
N LYS A 233 -18.23 6.23 30.57
CA LYS A 233 -18.21 7.69 30.64
C LYS A 233 -17.28 8.24 31.72
N VAL A 234 -16.37 7.41 32.24
CA VAL A 234 -15.35 7.83 33.21
C VAL A 234 -14.29 8.66 32.48
N TYR A 235 -13.93 9.80 33.06
CA TYR A 235 -12.91 10.70 32.50
C TYR A 235 -11.52 10.23 32.90
N HIS A 236 -10.62 10.20 31.91
CA HIS A 236 -9.21 9.89 32.05
C HIS A 236 -8.40 11.03 31.44
N GLU A 237 -7.25 11.33 32.04
CA GLU A 237 -6.30 12.30 31.51
C GLU A 237 -4.88 11.92 31.91
N GLU A 238 -3.99 11.98 30.94
CA GLU A 238 -2.56 11.90 31.14
C GLU A 238 -1.89 13.08 30.47
N ARG A 239 -0.96 13.73 31.16
CA ARG A 239 -0.38 15.01 30.74
C ARG A 239 1.07 14.90 30.37
N ASN A 240 1.50 15.76 29.46
CA ASN A 240 2.89 15.89 29.00
C ASN A 240 3.46 14.59 28.42
N LEU A 241 2.63 13.80 27.72
CA LEU A 241 3.10 12.63 26.98
C LEU A 241 3.92 13.07 25.78
N THR A 242 5.04 12.42 25.55
CA THR A 242 5.67 12.43 24.23
C THR A 242 4.99 11.40 23.30
N PRO A 243 5.11 11.55 21.97
CA PRO A 243 4.65 10.54 21.02
C PRO A 243 5.21 9.13 21.27
N LEU A 244 6.48 9.02 21.72
CA LEU A 244 7.10 7.74 22.08
C LEU A 244 6.54 7.18 23.40
N ASP A 245 6.31 8.03 24.42
CA ASP A 245 5.65 7.59 25.64
C ASP A 245 4.26 7.02 25.31
N PHE A 246 3.50 7.71 24.47
CA PHE A 246 2.17 7.27 24.06
C PHE A 246 2.23 5.92 23.32
N TYR A 247 3.17 5.73 22.39
CA TYR A 247 3.37 4.44 21.72
C TYR A 247 3.68 3.31 22.72
N HIS A 248 4.68 3.51 23.59
CA HIS A 248 5.10 2.51 24.55
C HIS A 248 4.04 2.19 25.61
N GLN A 249 3.20 3.16 25.97
CA GLN A 249 2.16 2.98 26.97
C GLN A 249 0.85 2.47 26.38
N TYR A 250 0.40 2.92 25.22
CA TYR A 250 -0.97 2.63 24.75
C TYR A 250 -1.06 1.61 23.62
N VAL A 251 -0.02 1.51 22.80
CA VAL A 251 0.04 0.52 21.71
C VAL A 251 0.77 -0.73 22.19
N GLU A 252 1.92 -0.56 22.84
CA GLU A 252 2.81 -1.62 23.34
C GLU A 252 3.29 -2.62 22.26
N GLY A 253 4.36 -3.36 22.54
CA GLY A 253 4.86 -4.45 21.69
C GLY A 253 5.67 -3.99 20.47
N SER A 254 6.63 -4.82 20.06
CA SER A 254 7.50 -4.55 18.92
C SER A 254 6.76 -4.80 17.60
N LEU A 255 6.80 -3.85 16.69
CA LEU A 255 6.28 -4.08 15.33
C LEU A 255 7.25 -4.90 14.48
N ARG A 256 8.50 -5.09 14.94
CA ARG A 256 9.49 -6.01 14.35
C ARG A 256 9.20 -7.49 14.63
N ASP A 257 8.20 -7.77 15.45
CA ASP A 257 7.66 -9.12 15.63
C ASP A 257 6.76 -9.54 14.45
N TYR A 258 6.51 -8.63 13.51
CA TYR A 258 5.81 -8.89 12.27
C TYR A 258 6.77 -9.01 11.10
N VAL A 259 6.44 -9.87 10.15
CA VAL A 259 7.24 -10.13 8.94
C VAL A 259 6.34 -9.99 7.73
N ALA A 260 6.82 -9.30 6.71
CA ALA A 260 6.19 -9.28 5.40
C ALA A 260 6.35 -10.66 4.75
N ILE A 261 5.23 -11.32 4.49
CA ILE A 261 5.17 -12.51 3.63
C ILE A 261 4.76 -12.00 2.26
N VAL A 262 5.53 -12.32 1.22
CA VAL A 262 5.21 -11.97 -0.16
C VAL A 262 4.94 -13.22 -0.99
N ASN A 263 4.17 -13.06 -2.06
CA ASN A 263 4.01 -14.07 -3.10
C ASN A 263 4.27 -13.41 -4.45
N GLU A 264 5.54 -13.40 -4.82
CA GLU A 264 6.02 -12.86 -6.08
C GLU A 264 6.77 -13.96 -6.83
N PRO A 265 6.04 -14.82 -7.58
CA PRO A 265 6.63 -15.99 -8.21
C PRO A 265 7.33 -15.61 -9.53
N THR A 266 8.36 -14.77 -9.45
CA THR A 266 9.21 -14.36 -10.58
C THR A 266 10.51 -15.16 -10.60
N ASP A 267 11.24 -15.12 -11.72
CA ASP A 267 12.51 -15.86 -11.84
C ASP A 267 13.61 -15.32 -10.91
N ILE A 268 13.55 -14.02 -10.56
CA ILE A 268 14.55 -13.34 -9.71
C ILE A 268 14.24 -13.43 -8.21
N MET A 269 12.99 -13.72 -7.84
CA MET A 269 12.55 -13.87 -6.45
C MET A 269 12.14 -15.33 -6.18
N PRO A 270 13.09 -16.22 -5.86
CA PRO A 270 12.76 -17.62 -5.59
C PRO A 270 11.85 -17.75 -4.36
N LEU A 271 10.88 -18.66 -4.45
CA LEU A 271 10.05 -19.04 -3.30
C LEU A 271 10.90 -19.70 -2.20
N HIS A 272 10.39 -19.63 -0.97
CA HIS A 272 11.04 -20.11 0.27
C HIS A 272 12.40 -19.46 0.55
N LYS A 273 12.57 -18.20 0.14
CA LYS A 273 13.76 -17.40 0.42
C LYS A 273 13.40 -16.04 1.02
N PRO A 274 14.23 -15.54 1.95
CA PRO A 274 14.14 -14.16 2.34
C PRO A 274 14.60 -13.28 1.15
N ILE A 275 13.84 -12.21 0.91
CA ILE A 275 14.12 -11.20 -0.09
C ILE A 275 14.41 -9.89 0.65
N GLN A 276 15.49 -9.23 0.24
CA GLN A 276 15.85 -7.90 0.72
C GLN A 276 15.69 -6.92 -0.43
N PHE A 277 14.71 -6.04 -0.33
CA PHE A 277 14.51 -4.95 -1.27
C PHE A 277 15.32 -3.75 -0.81
N HIS A 278 16.33 -3.39 -1.60
CA HIS A 278 17.30 -2.34 -1.31
C HIS A 278 16.98 -1.06 -2.08
N GLY A 279 16.96 0.08 -1.40
CA GLY A 279 16.73 1.40 -1.99
C GLY A 279 15.26 1.78 -2.14
N VAL A 280 14.32 0.97 -1.65
CA VAL A 280 12.85 1.22 -1.66
C VAL A 280 12.35 2.01 -0.45
N GLU A 281 13.23 2.30 0.51
CA GLU A 281 12.89 2.74 1.86
C GLU A 281 12.72 4.26 2.06
N ASN A 282 12.07 4.62 3.15
CA ASN A 282 11.93 6.00 3.60
C ASN A 282 13.16 6.55 4.33
N MET A 283 13.96 5.71 5.01
CA MET A 283 15.06 6.17 5.87
C MET A 283 16.40 5.60 5.43
N VAL A 284 17.44 6.44 5.45
CA VAL A 284 18.83 6.05 5.12
C VAL A 284 19.26 4.81 5.93
N GLY A 285 19.77 3.80 5.22
CA GLY A 285 20.34 2.59 5.82
C GLY A 285 19.29 1.61 6.36
N ARG A 286 18.06 1.68 5.85
CA ARG A 286 17.03 0.66 6.04
C ARG A 286 16.81 -0.08 4.74
N ASP A 287 16.35 -1.33 4.83
CA ASP A 287 15.91 -2.13 3.68
C ASP A 287 14.62 -2.84 4.08
N MET A 288 13.79 -3.19 3.10
CA MET A 288 12.63 -4.04 3.35
C MET A 288 13.05 -5.51 3.29
N LEU A 289 12.68 -6.26 4.32
CA LEU A 289 12.87 -7.71 4.37
C LEU A 289 11.51 -8.41 4.28
N ALA A 290 11.39 -9.36 3.37
CA ALA A 290 10.23 -10.20 3.21
C ALA A 290 10.62 -11.68 3.11
N LEU A 291 9.68 -12.58 3.38
CA LEU A 291 9.81 -14.00 3.07
C LEU A 291 8.90 -14.33 1.89
N ASN A 292 9.47 -14.71 0.75
CA ASN A 292 8.68 -15.09 -0.41
C ASN A 292 8.17 -16.52 -0.26
N LEU A 293 6.86 -16.73 -0.22
CA LEU A 293 6.23 -18.03 -0.01
C LEU A 293 5.24 -18.36 -1.13
N PRO A 294 4.95 -19.66 -1.37
CA PRO A 294 3.82 -20.06 -2.19
C PRO A 294 2.50 -19.45 -1.69
N GLN A 295 1.60 -19.10 -2.60
CA GLN A 295 0.31 -18.47 -2.29
C GLN A 295 -0.47 -19.21 -1.20
N LYS A 296 -0.52 -20.54 -1.27
CA LYS A 296 -1.21 -21.37 -0.27
C LYS A 296 -0.64 -21.23 1.14
N GLU A 297 0.68 -21.12 1.28
CA GLU A 297 1.33 -20.96 2.59
C GLU A 297 1.06 -19.58 3.17
N MET A 298 1.07 -18.52 2.33
CA MET A 298 0.65 -17.19 2.74
C MET A 298 -0.81 -17.19 3.22
N GLU A 299 -1.72 -17.80 2.46
CA GLU A 299 -3.14 -17.93 2.79
C GLU A 299 -3.34 -18.67 4.13
N ASP A 300 -2.65 -19.79 4.34
CA ASP A 300 -2.72 -20.57 5.58
C ASP A 300 -2.28 -19.74 6.80
N LEU A 301 -1.24 -18.91 6.64
CA LEU A 301 -0.79 -17.97 7.67
C LEU A 301 -1.83 -16.89 7.95
N CYS A 302 -2.47 -16.35 6.90
CA CYS A 302 -3.55 -15.38 7.04
C CYS A 302 -4.75 -15.98 7.80
N VAL A 303 -5.21 -17.17 7.41
CA VAL A 303 -6.28 -17.88 8.12
C VAL A 303 -5.92 -18.09 9.59
N LYS A 304 -4.68 -18.52 9.88
CA LYS A 304 -4.20 -18.77 11.24
C LYS A 304 -4.20 -17.49 12.10
N GLN A 305 -3.76 -16.37 11.56
CA GLN A 305 -3.72 -15.08 12.26
C GLN A 305 -5.15 -14.52 12.49
N LEU A 306 -6.03 -14.56 11.49
CA LEU A 306 -7.42 -14.13 11.64
C LEU A 306 -8.17 -14.97 12.67
N LYS A 307 -7.98 -16.29 12.68
CA LYS A 307 -8.57 -17.19 13.69
C LYS A 307 -8.06 -16.91 15.11
N ALA A 308 -6.88 -16.31 15.24
CA ALA A 308 -6.34 -15.86 16.51
C ALA A 308 -6.90 -14.49 16.96
N GLY A 309 -7.73 -13.84 16.13
CA GLY A 309 -8.33 -12.54 16.42
C GLY A 309 -7.47 -11.35 16.02
N ASP A 310 -6.40 -11.56 15.25
CA ASP A 310 -5.47 -10.52 14.83
C ASP A 310 -5.74 -10.13 13.36
N ALA A 311 -5.94 -8.83 13.10
CA ALA A 311 -6.06 -8.30 11.75
C ALA A 311 -4.72 -8.39 11.00
N ILE A 312 -4.75 -8.36 9.67
CA ILE A 312 -3.57 -8.50 8.82
C ILE A 312 -3.45 -7.30 7.89
N TRP A 313 -2.33 -6.60 7.93
CA TRP A 313 -1.98 -5.65 6.88
C TRP A 313 -1.65 -6.44 5.62
N PHE A 314 -2.22 -6.06 4.48
CA PHE A 314 -1.95 -6.71 3.20
C PHE A 314 -1.93 -5.70 2.06
N ALA A 315 -1.23 -6.04 0.97
CA ALA A 315 -1.18 -5.24 -0.24
C ALA A 315 -1.63 -6.04 -1.47
N CYS A 316 -2.35 -5.38 -2.37
CA CYS A 316 -2.93 -5.99 -3.56
C CYS A 316 -2.94 -5.04 -4.76
N ASP A 317 -3.29 -5.55 -5.94
CA ASP A 317 -3.64 -4.73 -7.10
C ASP A 317 -5.09 -4.23 -7.00
N ALA A 318 -5.29 -3.08 -6.37
CA ALA A 318 -6.63 -2.49 -6.21
C ALA A 318 -7.24 -1.96 -7.53
N GLY A 319 -6.49 -1.97 -8.63
CA GLY A 319 -6.98 -1.66 -9.98
C GLY A 319 -7.60 -2.87 -10.68
N ALA A 320 -7.23 -4.09 -10.29
CA ALA A 320 -7.74 -5.31 -10.88
C ALA A 320 -9.17 -5.63 -10.39
N TYR A 321 -10.11 -5.88 -11.31
CA TYR A 321 -11.43 -6.46 -11.04
C TYR A 321 -12.22 -5.85 -9.85
N GLY A 322 -12.10 -4.53 -9.63
CA GLY A 322 -12.68 -3.84 -8.48
C GLY A 322 -13.92 -2.99 -8.79
N ALA A 323 -15.01 -3.25 -8.06
CA ALA A 323 -16.22 -2.43 -8.01
C ALA A 323 -16.23 -1.59 -6.73
N ARG A 324 -15.62 -0.40 -6.80
CA ARG A 324 -15.31 0.41 -5.62
C ARG A 324 -16.55 0.85 -4.84
N LYS A 325 -17.62 1.21 -5.55
CA LYS A 325 -18.86 1.68 -4.93
C LYS A 325 -19.55 0.54 -4.17
N GLU A 326 -19.57 -0.65 -4.76
CA GLU A 326 -20.21 -1.84 -4.21
C GLU A 326 -19.36 -2.57 -3.17
N GLY A 327 -18.06 -2.27 -3.10
CA GLY A 327 -17.14 -2.83 -2.12
C GLY A 327 -16.64 -4.21 -2.48
N VAL A 328 -16.50 -4.54 -3.77
CA VAL A 328 -16.22 -5.90 -4.23
C VAL A 328 -14.97 -5.94 -5.10
N TRP A 329 -14.07 -6.89 -4.83
CA TRP A 329 -12.98 -7.29 -5.72
C TRP A 329 -13.16 -8.75 -6.13
N ASP A 330 -13.57 -8.97 -7.37
CA ASP A 330 -13.83 -10.32 -7.86
C ASP A 330 -13.85 -10.36 -9.40
N PRO A 331 -13.00 -11.19 -10.03
CA PRO A 331 -12.97 -11.36 -11.48
C PRO A 331 -14.29 -11.81 -12.12
N GLU A 332 -15.18 -12.47 -11.36
CA GLU A 332 -16.51 -12.86 -11.86
C GLU A 332 -17.57 -11.76 -11.71
N SER A 333 -17.31 -10.74 -10.89
CA SER A 333 -18.22 -9.63 -10.65
C SER A 333 -17.91 -8.41 -11.51
N VAL A 334 -16.67 -8.23 -11.98
CA VAL A 334 -16.24 -7.09 -12.81
C VAL A 334 -15.68 -7.60 -14.13
N CYS A 335 -16.49 -7.63 -15.19
CA CYS A 335 -16.17 -8.36 -16.42
C CYS A 335 -15.86 -7.44 -17.62
N CYS A 336 -14.87 -6.55 -17.49
CA CYS A 336 -14.47 -5.61 -18.56
C CYS A 336 -14.10 -6.31 -19.88
N GLU A 337 -13.40 -7.43 -19.81
CA GLU A 337 -13.02 -8.25 -20.97
C GLU A 337 -14.23 -8.72 -21.79
N ALA A 338 -15.26 -9.22 -21.12
CA ALA A 338 -16.51 -9.63 -21.74
C ALA A 338 -17.24 -8.43 -22.36
N LEU A 339 -17.30 -7.31 -21.63
CA LEU A 339 -17.92 -6.06 -22.09
C LEU A 339 -17.27 -5.52 -23.37
N LEU A 340 -15.94 -5.60 -23.47
CA LEU A 340 -15.16 -5.03 -24.58
C LEU A 340 -14.98 -5.99 -25.77
N GLY A 341 -15.80 -7.04 -25.85
CA GLY A 341 -15.87 -7.94 -27.01
C GLY A 341 -15.10 -9.25 -26.85
N GLY A 342 -14.78 -9.65 -25.62
CA GLY A 342 -14.39 -11.01 -25.25
C GLY A 342 -12.94 -11.39 -25.52
N PHE A 343 -11.99 -10.47 -25.28
CA PHE A 343 -10.57 -10.84 -25.21
C PHE A 343 -10.24 -11.43 -23.84
N SER A 344 -9.06 -12.06 -23.71
CA SER A 344 -8.54 -12.52 -22.42
C SER A 344 -7.30 -11.70 -22.05
N THR A 345 -7.17 -11.32 -20.78
CA THR A 345 -5.94 -10.77 -20.21
C THR A 345 -5.18 -11.78 -19.34
N ASP A 346 -5.57 -13.07 -19.42
CA ASP A 346 -4.98 -14.14 -18.61
C ASP A 346 -3.46 -14.22 -18.81
N MET A 347 -2.74 -14.10 -17.71
CA MET A 347 -1.30 -14.16 -17.65
C MET A 347 -0.89 -14.72 -16.29
N PRO A 348 0.11 -15.62 -16.17
CA PRO A 348 0.56 -16.09 -14.86
C PRO A 348 0.98 -14.94 -13.94
N LYS A 349 0.70 -15.03 -12.63
CA LYS A 349 0.96 -13.96 -11.65
C LYS A 349 2.39 -13.40 -11.72
N GLY A 350 3.40 -14.25 -11.78
CA GLY A 350 4.80 -13.84 -11.94
C GLY A 350 5.07 -13.09 -13.25
N ARG A 351 4.45 -13.52 -14.36
CA ARG A 351 4.55 -12.81 -15.65
C ARG A 351 3.83 -11.47 -15.60
N ARG A 352 2.72 -11.33 -14.85
CA ARG A 352 2.04 -10.04 -14.69
C ARG A 352 2.95 -9.00 -14.02
N LEU A 353 3.75 -9.42 -13.04
CA LEU A 353 4.79 -8.58 -12.41
C LEU A 353 5.86 -8.19 -13.43
N GLU A 354 6.50 -9.18 -14.08
CA GLU A 354 7.60 -8.94 -15.03
C GLU A 354 7.21 -8.08 -16.25
N TYR A 355 5.96 -8.20 -16.72
CA TYR A 355 5.47 -7.46 -17.89
C TYR A 355 4.68 -6.20 -17.53
N ASN A 356 4.78 -5.71 -16.29
CA ASN A 356 4.11 -4.49 -15.82
C ASN A 356 2.60 -4.50 -16.04
N SER A 357 1.97 -5.66 -15.94
CA SER A 357 0.52 -5.84 -16.09
C SER A 357 -0.22 -5.83 -14.76
N SER A 358 0.48 -6.04 -13.64
CA SER A 358 -0.07 -5.97 -12.28
C SER A 358 1.05 -5.80 -11.26
N SER A 359 0.75 -5.20 -10.11
CA SER A 359 1.65 -5.04 -8.96
C SER A 359 0.85 -4.69 -7.70
N ALA A 360 1.49 -4.74 -6.53
CA ALA A 360 0.90 -4.19 -5.32
C ALA A 360 0.76 -2.66 -5.45
N THR A 361 -0.47 -2.16 -5.47
CA THR A 361 -0.76 -0.72 -5.66
C THR A 361 -1.49 -0.09 -4.48
N HIS A 362 -2.06 -0.89 -3.58
CA HIS A 362 -2.82 -0.40 -2.45
C HIS A 362 -2.75 -1.37 -1.27
N ALA A 363 -2.66 -0.80 -0.06
CA ALA A 363 -2.61 -1.56 1.18
C ALA A 363 -3.87 -1.33 2.03
N MET A 364 -4.35 -2.39 2.64
CA MET A 364 -5.58 -2.44 3.44
C MET A 364 -5.39 -3.40 4.62
N ILE A 365 -6.48 -3.71 5.35
CA ILE A 365 -6.43 -4.74 6.40
C ILE A 365 -7.45 -5.84 6.16
N LEU A 366 -7.02 -7.10 6.26
CA LEU A 366 -7.93 -8.26 6.34
C LEU A 366 -8.46 -8.36 7.75
N VAL A 367 -9.78 -8.46 7.86
CA VAL A 367 -10.52 -8.48 9.13
C VAL A 367 -11.50 -9.65 9.20
N GLY A 368 -11.46 -10.57 8.24
CA GLY A 368 -12.30 -11.76 8.29
C GLY A 368 -12.12 -12.68 7.10
N VAL A 369 -12.57 -13.92 7.29
CA VAL A 369 -12.55 -14.97 6.26
C VAL A 369 -13.79 -15.85 6.41
N HIS A 370 -14.36 -16.25 5.28
CA HIS A 370 -15.42 -17.24 5.22
C HIS A 370 -14.89 -18.53 4.60
N PHE A 371 -15.46 -19.67 5.00
CA PHE A 371 -15.10 -20.98 4.47
C PHE A 371 -16.33 -21.61 3.82
N ASP A 372 -16.11 -22.26 2.69
CA ASP A 372 -17.15 -23.03 1.99
C ASP A 372 -17.50 -24.35 2.71
N GLU A 373 -18.38 -25.15 2.11
CA GLU A 373 -18.80 -26.45 2.64
C GLU A 373 -17.65 -27.47 2.76
N THR A 374 -16.54 -27.27 2.03
CA THR A 374 -15.35 -28.12 2.09
C THR A 374 -14.37 -27.69 3.19
N GLY A 375 -14.58 -26.50 3.75
CA GLY A 375 -13.70 -25.88 4.73
C GLY A 375 -12.55 -25.08 4.13
N ALA A 376 -12.58 -24.80 2.82
CA ALA A 376 -11.62 -23.94 2.13
C ALA A 376 -12.07 -22.48 2.18
N PRO A 377 -11.15 -21.49 2.29
CA PRO A 377 -11.51 -20.08 2.16
C PRO A 377 -12.21 -19.80 0.82
N ASP A 378 -13.28 -19.00 0.84
CA ASP A 378 -14.01 -18.62 -0.38
C ASP A 378 -14.10 -17.10 -0.59
N ARG A 379 -14.00 -16.30 0.49
CA ARG A 379 -13.97 -14.84 0.47
C ARG A 379 -13.39 -14.23 1.74
N TRP A 380 -12.88 -13.00 1.59
CA TRP A 380 -12.14 -12.28 2.64
C TRP A 380 -12.76 -10.91 2.90
N LYS A 381 -12.93 -10.58 4.18
CA LYS A 381 -13.44 -9.28 4.62
C LYS A 381 -12.30 -8.30 4.78
N ILE A 382 -12.47 -7.10 4.25
CA ILE A 382 -11.45 -6.07 4.18
C ILE A 382 -11.98 -4.80 4.84
N GLU A 383 -11.21 -4.20 5.74
CA GLU A 383 -11.39 -2.80 6.11
C GLU A 383 -10.50 -1.93 5.22
N ASN A 384 -11.11 -0.95 4.55
CA ASN A 384 -10.43 -0.03 3.66
C ASN A 384 -10.33 1.37 4.30
N SER A 385 -9.52 2.25 3.70
CA SER A 385 -9.26 3.61 4.16
C SER A 385 -9.81 4.67 3.20
N TRP A 386 -10.97 4.42 2.60
CA TRP A 386 -11.65 5.34 1.65
C TRP A 386 -12.92 5.98 2.21
N GLY A 387 -13.09 5.94 3.53
CA GLY A 387 -14.29 6.44 4.19
C GLY A 387 -15.48 5.48 4.09
N LYS A 388 -16.57 5.86 4.75
CA LYS A 388 -17.76 5.01 4.93
C LYS A 388 -18.75 5.03 3.77
N ASP A 389 -18.54 5.91 2.80
CA ASP A 389 -19.49 6.17 1.71
C ASP A 389 -19.31 5.21 0.52
N VAL A 390 -18.30 4.34 0.58
CA VAL A 390 -18.01 3.30 -0.41
C VAL A 390 -17.99 1.92 0.24
N GLY A 391 -18.35 0.89 -0.52
CA GLY A 391 -18.51 -0.46 0.00
C GLY A 391 -19.65 -0.57 1.01
N ASP A 392 -19.54 -1.51 1.94
CA ASP A 392 -20.48 -1.67 3.04
C ASP A 392 -19.98 -0.89 4.26
N GLY A 393 -20.30 0.41 4.29
CA GLY A 393 -19.87 1.29 5.37
C GLY A 393 -18.35 1.45 5.48
N GLY A 394 -17.62 1.33 4.36
CA GLY A 394 -16.16 1.36 4.28
C GLY A 394 -15.49 -0.03 4.27
N TYR A 395 -16.26 -1.10 4.45
CA TYR A 395 -15.79 -2.48 4.33
C TYR A 395 -15.96 -3.01 2.91
N PHE A 396 -15.01 -3.84 2.51
CA PHE A 396 -14.94 -4.48 1.21
C PHE A 396 -14.89 -6.00 1.38
N VAL A 397 -15.14 -6.71 0.30
CA VAL A 397 -14.93 -8.15 0.18
C VAL A 397 -14.14 -8.45 -1.07
N CYS A 398 -13.21 -9.40 -0.99
CA CYS A 398 -12.64 -10.03 -2.18
C CYS A 398 -12.96 -11.52 -2.21
N SER A 399 -13.13 -12.07 -3.41
CA SER A 399 -13.26 -13.52 -3.61
C SER A 399 -11.91 -14.22 -3.39
N GLU A 400 -11.94 -15.54 -3.14
CA GLU A 400 -10.73 -16.34 -3.06
C GLU A 400 -9.87 -16.23 -4.33
N LYS A 401 -10.52 -16.29 -5.50
CA LYS A 401 -9.82 -16.15 -6.78
C LYS A 401 -9.09 -14.81 -6.89
N TYR A 402 -9.70 -13.72 -6.42
CA TYR A 402 -9.01 -12.44 -6.38
C TYR A 402 -7.81 -12.47 -5.41
N PHE A 403 -7.98 -13.08 -4.23
CA PHE A 403 -6.92 -13.20 -3.24
C PHE A 403 -5.70 -13.93 -3.82
N GLU A 404 -5.91 -15.08 -4.46
CA GLU A 404 -4.84 -15.88 -5.08
C GLU A 404 -4.06 -15.09 -6.14
N ASP A 405 -4.77 -14.36 -7.00
CA ASP A 405 -4.19 -13.74 -8.19
C ASP A 405 -3.61 -12.33 -7.95
N PHE A 406 -4.19 -11.55 -7.03
CA PHE A 406 -3.94 -10.11 -6.93
C PHE A 406 -3.51 -9.63 -5.54
N VAL A 407 -3.44 -10.50 -4.52
CA VAL A 407 -2.77 -10.19 -3.25
C VAL A 407 -1.30 -10.59 -3.33
N TYR A 408 -0.40 -9.67 -3.01
CA TYR A 408 1.05 -9.86 -3.18
C TYR A 408 1.81 -9.88 -1.86
N GLU A 409 1.30 -9.20 -0.84
CA GLU A 409 1.94 -9.11 0.47
C GLU A 409 0.92 -9.26 1.59
N ALA A 410 1.28 -9.98 2.65
CA ALA A 410 0.55 -10.07 3.90
C ALA A 410 1.52 -10.05 5.09
N VAL A 411 1.23 -9.23 6.09
CA VAL A 411 2.12 -9.05 7.26
C VAL A 411 1.68 -9.95 8.40
N ILE A 412 2.55 -10.90 8.75
CA ILE A 412 2.27 -11.98 9.69
C ILE A 412 3.10 -11.82 10.95
N ASN A 413 2.48 -11.93 12.13
CA ASN A 413 3.21 -11.99 13.39
C ASN A 413 4.01 -13.30 13.47
N LYS A 414 5.29 -13.22 13.84
CA LYS A 414 6.21 -14.36 13.95
C LYS A 414 5.66 -15.52 14.79
N LYS A 415 4.78 -15.25 15.78
CA LYS A 415 4.13 -16.29 16.59
C LYS A 415 3.24 -17.25 15.78
N HIS A 416 2.81 -16.84 14.57
CA HIS A 416 2.01 -17.67 13.67
C HIS A 416 2.85 -18.46 12.67
N LEU A 417 4.12 -18.12 12.49
CA LEU A 417 5.02 -18.84 11.61
C LEU A 417 5.32 -20.25 12.14
N THR A 418 5.66 -21.16 11.24
CA THR A 418 6.17 -22.50 11.60
C THR A 418 7.66 -22.43 11.92
N ASP A 419 8.20 -23.43 12.61
CA ASP A 419 9.65 -23.53 12.85
C ASP A 419 10.45 -23.54 11.52
N ALA A 420 9.87 -24.11 10.45
CA ALA A 420 10.47 -24.09 9.12
C ALA A 420 10.53 -22.66 8.55
N HIS A 421 9.45 -21.89 8.64
CA HIS A 421 9.44 -20.49 8.20
C HIS A 421 10.42 -19.64 9.01
N LEU A 422 10.46 -19.83 10.34
CA LEU A 422 11.40 -19.09 11.21
C LEU A 422 12.85 -19.39 10.82
N LYS A 423 13.17 -20.64 10.49
CA LYS A 423 14.49 -21.02 10.00
C LYS A 423 14.81 -20.40 8.63
N MET A 424 13.84 -20.31 7.72
CA MET A 424 14.03 -19.66 6.41
C MET A 424 14.40 -18.18 6.56
N LEU A 425 13.91 -17.48 7.59
CA LEU A 425 14.25 -16.08 7.86
C LEU A 425 15.72 -15.87 8.29
N GLU A 426 16.43 -16.94 8.66
CA GLU A 426 17.85 -16.89 9.03
C GLU A 426 18.78 -17.09 7.82
N ASP A 427 18.24 -17.47 6.66
CA ASP A 427 19.02 -17.61 5.43
C ASP A 427 19.53 -16.25 4.93
N GLU A 428 20.64 -16.25 4.21
CA GLU A 428 21.12 -15.06 3.47
C GLU A 428 20.05 -14.63 2.45
N PRO A 429 19.60 -13.36 2.46
CA PRO A 429 18.55 -12.89 1.57
C PRO A 429 19.04 -12.74 0.13
N VAL A 430 18.11 -12.92 -0.82
CA VAL A 430 18.30 -12.44 -2.19
C VAL A 430 18.09 -10.93 -2.20
N ILE A 431 19.12 -10.18 -2.59
CA ILE A 431 19.05 -8.72 -2.64
C ILE A 431 18.52 -8.30 -4.02
N ILE A 432 17.46 -7.52 -4.01
CA ILE A 432 16.84 -6.90 -5.18
C ILE A 432 16.98 -5.39 -5.00
N ASN A 433 17.67 -4.71 -5.91
CA ASN A 433 17.73 -3.24 -5.84
C ASN A 433 16.49 -2.65 -6.50
N ALA A 434 15.98 -1.54 -5.97
CA ALA A 434 14.79 -0.88 -6.48
C ALA A 434 14.88 -0.48 -7.97
N TRP A 435 16.10 -0.19 -8.46
CA TRP A 435 16.34 0.13 -9.87
C TRP A 435 16.54 -1.09 -10.78
N ASP A 436 16.57 -2.30 -10.20
CA ASP A 436 16.59 -3.57 -10.92
C ASP A 436 15.17 -4.17 -11.03
N GLU A 437 14.20 -3.72 -10.22
CA GLU A 437 12.81 -4.24 -10.24
C GLU A 437 12.00 -3.84 -11.49
N ASP A 438 12.25 -2.64 -12.02
CA ASP A 438 11.48 -2.07 -13.13
C ASP A 438 11.87 -2.65 -14.51
N HIS A 439 12.74 -3.68 -14.58
CA HIS A 439 13.36 -4.17 -15.82
C HIS A 439 13.52 -5.68 -15.99
#